data_AF-A0A838CVI9-F1
#
_entry.id   AF-A0A838CVI9-F1
#
_cell.length_a   1.000
_cell.length_b   1.000
_cell.length_c   1.000
_cell.angle_alpha   90.00
_cell.angle_beta   90.00
_cell.angle_gamma   90.00
#
_symmetry.space_group_name_H-M   'P 1'
#
loop_
_entity.id
_entity.type
_entity.pdbx_description
1 polymer ?
#
loop_
_entity_poly.entity_id
_entity_poly.type
_entity_poly.pdbx_seq_one_letter_code
_entity_poly.pdbx_strand_id
1 'polypeptide(L)'
;MIIAFLIWHIVIMLVLYIILNKKKSLFDDRFANTVAIVASFTFSFQLTLLLVLLYSRPFVVVLMGSWLVATIVAYGFGSFVRSDHIIHSQFLTLQGVISGAMLGAVLKNPALCQLPLSSNTWFISIDGLAGFMALTVTLFYLLLLYAFSV
;
A
#
# COMPACT_ATOMS: atom_id res chain seq x y z
N MET A 1 -3.86 16.95 -5.23
CA MET A 1 -4.69 16.01 -4.44
C MET A 1 -3.92 14.77 -3.99
N ILE A 2 -3.18 14.12 -4.89
CA ILE A 2 -2.39 12.90 -4.62
C ILE A 2 -1.43 13.02 -3.41
N ILE A 3 -0.76 14.16 -3.23
CA ILE A 3 0.14 14.39 -2.08
C ILE A 3 -0.62 14.29 -0.75
N ALA A 4 -1.85 14.81 -0.68
CA ALA A 4 -2.67 14.73 0.53
C ALA A 4 -3.05 13.27 0.85
N PHE A 5 -3.38 12.47 -0.17
CA PHE A 5 -3.62 11.03 0.01
C PHE A 5 -2.36 10.28 0.45
N LEU A 6 -1.18 10.67 -0.03
CA LEU A 6 0.09 10.08 0.40
C LEU A 6 0.39 10.39 1.86
N ILE A 7 0.21 11.65 2.29
CA ILE A 7 0.38 12.04 3.69
C ILE A 7 -0.63 11.29 4.57
N TRP A 8 -1.91 11.27 4.18
CA TRP A 8 -2.96 10.54 4.88
C TRP A 8 -2.61 9.05 5.03
N HIS A 9 -2.12 8.43 3.96
CA HIS A 9 -1.76 7.02 3.94
C HIS A 9 -0.58 6.70 4.87
N ILE A 10 0.43 7.58 4.94
CA ILE A 10 1.54 7.42 5.88
C ILE A 10 1.06 7.57 7.32
N VAL A 11 0.21 8.57 7.60
CA VAL A 11 -0.33 8.83 8.94
C VAL A 11 -1.16 7.65 9.44
N ILE A 12 -2.10 7.14 8.64
CA ILE A 12 -2.97 6.04 9.06
C ILE A 12 -2.17 4.74 9.27
N MET A 13 -1.14 4.50 8.45
CA MET A 13 -0.25 3.35 8.62
C MET A 13 0.55 3.47 9.92
N LEU A 14 1.09 4.65 10.24
CA LEU A 14 1.82 4.87 11.49
C LEU A 14 0.93 4.68 12.72
N VAL A 15 -0.29 5.21 12.68
CA VAL A 15 -1.29 5.02 13.75
C VAL A 15 -1.61 3.55 13.93
N LEU A 16 -1.86 2.82 12.83
CA LEU A 16 -2.10 1.38 12.85
C LEU A 16 -0.91 0.64 13.47
N TYR A 17 0.31 0.93 13.02
CA TYR A 17 1.52 0.31 13.54
C TYR A 17 1.67 0.50 15.05
N ILE A 18 1.45 1.72 15.57
CA ILE A 18 1.54 2.02 17.00
C ILE A 18 0.49 1.23 17.79
N ILE A 19 -0.75 1.18 17.32
CA ILE A 19 -1.84 0.47 18.00
C ILE A 19 -1.58 -1.04 18.01
N LEU A 20 -1.20 -1.63 16.88
CA LEU A 20 -0.90 -3.05 16.79
C LEU A 20 0.32 -3.44 17.64
N ASN A 21 1.38 -2.62 17.64
CA ASN A 21 2.55 -2.88 18.47
C ASN A 21 2.22 -2.88 19.98
N LYS A 22 1.33 -1.98 20.42
CA LYS A 22 0.85 -1.95 21.81
C LYS A 22 -0.01 -3.16 22.16
N LYS A 23 -0.83 -3.63 21.22
CA LYS A 23 -1.75 -4.76 21.41
C LYS A 23 -1.13 -6.11 21.05
N LYS A 24 0.20 -6.19 20.86
CA LYS A 24 0.83 -7.38 20.29
C LYS A 24 0.68 -8.67 21.11
N SER A 25 0.46 -8.54 22.42
CA SER A 25 0.25 -9.69 23.30
C SER A 25 -1.11 -10.37 23.12
N LEU A 26 -2.07 -9.73 22.44
CA LEU A 26 -3.42 -10.26 22.18
C LEU A 26 -3.47 -11.12 20.90
N PHE A 27 -2.38 -11.16 20.13
CA PHE A 27 -2.35 -11.90 18.88
C PHE A 27 -2.15 -13.39 19.10
N ASP A 28 -3.03 -14.19 18.50
CA ASP A 28 -2.66 -15.54 18.10
C ASP A 28 -1.75 -15.48 16.86
N ASP A 29 -0.81 -16.43 16.73
CA ASP A 29 0.25 -16.41 15.70
C ASP A 29 -0.35 -16.33 14.27
N ARG A 30 -1.51 -16.98 14.05
CA ARG A 30 -2.23 -16.92 12.77
C ARG A 30 -2.81 -15.53 12.48
N PHE A 31 -3.36 -14.87 13.49
CA PHE A 31 -4.00 -13.58 13.32
C PHE A 31 -2.97 -12.46 13.10
N ALA A 32 -1.88 -12.46 13.87
CA ALA A 32 -0.74 -11.55 13.63
C ALA A 32 -0.21 -11.67 12.20
N ASN A 33 -0.08 -12.91 11.70
CA ASN A 33 0.40 -13.16 10.35
C ASN A 33 -0.53 -12.56 9.28
N THR A 34 -1.84 -12.81 9.36
CA THR A 34 -2.81 -12.24 8.42
C THR A 34 -2.78 -10.71 8.45
N VAL A 35 -2.73 -10.12 9.64
CA VAL A 35 -2.70 -8.65 9.80
C VAL A 35 -1.42 -8.07 9.21
N ALA A 36 -0.26 -8.67 9.48
CA ALA A 36 1.02 -8.23 8.94
C ALA A 36 1.05 -8.32 7.40
N ILE A 37 0.52 -9.40 6.83
CA ILE A 37 0.40 -9.60 5.39
C ILE A 37 -0.48 -8.51 4.76
N VAL A 38 -1.71 -8.35 5.26
CA VAL A 38 -2.68 -7.42 4.69
C VAL A 38 -2.19 -5.99 4.83
N ALA A 39 -1.66 -5.61 6.00
CA ALA A 39 -1.16 -4.26 6.24
C ALA A 39 0.03 -3.93 5.32
N SER A 40 0.98 -4.85 5.17
CA SER A 40 2.19 -4.64 4.36
C SER A 40 1.87 -4.61 2.86
N PHE A 41 1.03 -5.51 2.36
CA PHE A 41 0.59 -5.53 0.95
C PHE A 41 -0.18 -4.24 0.61
N THR A 42 -1.17 -3.89 1.44
CA THR A 42 -2.02 -2.73 1.19
C THR A 42 -1.21 -1.43 1.22
N PHE A 43 -0.25 -1.33 2.15
CA PHE A 43 0.66 -0.20 2.23
C PHE A 43 1.56 -0.12 1.01
N SER A 44 2.24 -1.22 0.65
CA SER A 44 3.21 -1.21 -0.45
C SER A 44 2.56 -0.94 -1.81
N PHE A 45 1.35 -1.46 -2.01
CA PHE A 45 0.52 -1.20 -3.17
C PHE A 45 0.18 0.28 -3.29
N GLN A 46 -0.43 0.87 -2.26
CA GLN A 46 -0.91 2.24 -2.31
C GLN A 46 0.25 3.25 -2.34
N LEU A 47 1.32 3.01 -1.58
CA LEU A 47 2.54 3.81 -1.63
C LEU A 47 3.12 3.84 -3.04
N THR A 48 3.29 2.68 -3.67
CA THR A 48 3.90 2.60 -4.99
C THR A 48 3.02 3.23 -6.06
N LEU A 49 1.70 3.01 -6.00
CA LEU A 49 0.74 3.66 -6.88
C LEU A 49 0.87 5.20 -6.80
N LEU A 50 0.82 5.76 -5.58
CA LEU A 50 0.88 7.20 -5.38
C LEU A 50 2.24 7.79 -5.79
N LEU A 51 3.35 7.10 -5.51
CA LEU A 51 4.69 7.53 -5.93
C LEU A 51 4.86 7.50 -7.45
N VAL A 52 4.36 6.45 -8.11
CA VAL A 52 4.38 6.36 -9.58
C VAL A 52 3.54 7.47 -10.18
N LEU A 53 2.37 7.79 -9.63
CA LEU A 53 1.55 8.91 -10.12
C LEU A 53 2.23 10.27 -9.87
N LEU A 54 2.87 10.46 -8.71
CA LEU A 54 3.45 11.74 -8.31
C LEU A 54 4.75 12.10 -9.06
N TYR A 55 5.66 11.15 -9.25
CA TYR A 55 6.98 11.43 -9.82
C TYR A 55 7.05 11.10 -11.31
N SER A 56 7.59 12.02 -12.11
CA SER A 56 7.93 11.77 -13.53
C SER A 56 9.34 11.20 -13.72
N ARG A 57 9.93 10.60 -12.67
CA ARG A 57 11.24 9.95 -12.72
C ARG A 57 11.16 8.63 -13.50
N PRO A 58 12.30 8.09 -13.98
CA PRO A 58 12.31 6.78 -14.63
C PRO A 58 11.67 5.72 -13.73
N PHE A 59 10.81 4.90 -14.34
CA PHE A 59 9.97 3.91 -13.65
C PHE A 59 10.77 3.02 -12.68
N VAL A 60 11.95 2.57 -13.11
CA VAL A 60 12.86 1.73 -12.31
C VAL A 60 13.28 2.41 -11.01
N VAL A 61 13.56 3.72 -11.03
CA VAL A 61 14.00 4.46 -9.83
C VAL A 61 12.85 4.56 -8.82
N VAL A 62 11.63 4.84 -9.30
CA VAL A 62 10.45 4.92 -8.43
C VAL A 62 10.16 3.54 -7.82
N LEU A 63 10.25 2.48 -8.62
CA LEU A 63 10.03 1.10 -8.18
C LEU A 63 11.06 0.65 -7.13
N MET A 64 12.35 0.91 -7.36
CA MET A 64 13.39 0.57 -6.38
C MET A 64 13.22 1.36 -5.09
N GLY A 65 12.89 2.66 -5.19
CA GLY A 65 12.64 3.50 -4.02
C GLY A 65 11.42 3.02 -3.21
N SER A 66 10.31 2.71 -3.88
CA SER A 66 9.11 2.22 -3.21
C SER A 66 9.32 0.83 -2.61
N TRP A 67 10.08 -0.05 -3.27
CA TRP A 67 10.45 -1.35 -2.74
C TRP A 67 11.27 -1.24 -1.45
N LEU A 68 12.30 -0.39 -1.41
CA LEU A 68 13.10 -0.19 -0.19
C LEU A 68 12.25 0.28 0.98
N VAL A 69 11.37 1.28 0.77
CA VAL A 69 10.48 1.79 1.82
C VAL A 69 9.47 0.73 2.25
N ALA A 70 8.88 0.01 1.30
CA ALA A 70 7.91 -1.05 1.57
C ALA A 70 8.54 -2.21 2.35
N THR A 71 9.76 -2.61 2.03
CA THR A 71 10.50 -3.66 2.75
C THR A 71 10.78 -3.28 4.20
N ILE A 72 11.15 -2.03 4.48
CA ILE A 72 11.36 -1.53 5.85
C ILE A 72 10.05 -1.63 6.64
N VAL A 73 8.94 -1.21 6.04
CA VAL A 73 7.62 -1.29 6.66
C VAL A 73 7.19 -2.74 6.90
N ALA A 74 7.38 -3.61 5.91
CA ALA A 74 7.04 -5.02 6.00
C ALA A 74 7.88 -5.74 7.07
N TYR A 75 9.13 -5.33 7.26
CA TYR A 75 9.95 -5.82 8.37
C TYR A 75 9.41 -5.33 9.73
N GLY A 76 8.98 -4.07 9.80
CA GLY A 76 8.31 -3.50 10.97
C GLY A 76 7.07 -4.30 11.38
N PHE A 77 6.15 -4.56 10.46
CA PHE A 77 4.96 -5.40 10.73
C PHE A 77 5.31 -6.88 10.91
N GLY A 78 6.32 -7.38 10.20
CA GLY A 78 6.81 -8.77 10.32
C GLY A 78 7.38 -9.07 11.70
N SER A 79 7.88 -8.07 12.43
CA SER A 79 8.33 -8.23 13.82
C SER A 79 7.22 -8.66 14.80
N PHE A 80 5.95 -8.56 14.40
CA PHE A 80 4.81 -9.05 15.19
C PHE A 80 4.58 -10.56 15.05
N VAL A 81 5.28 -11.22 14.13
CA VAL A 81 5.08 -12.63 13.79
C VAL A 81 6.39 -13.40 13.95
N ARG A 82 6.33 -14.72 14.16
CA ARG A 82 7.53 -15.58 14.15
C ARG A 82 8.31 -15.45 12.85
N SER A 83 9.64 -15.62 12.96
CA SER A 83 10.62 -15.41 11.90
C SER A 83 10.30 -16.11 10.57
N ASP A 84 9.68 -17.29 10.61
CA ASP A 84 9.36 -18.10 9.43
C ASP A 84 8.28 -17.44 8.55
N HIS A 85 7.43 -16.59 9.12
CA HIS A 85 6.35 -15.90 8.40
C HIS A 85 6.79 -14.54 7.82
N ILE A 86 7.96 -14.03 8.22
CA ILE A 86 8.51 -12.77 7.70
C ILE A 86 8.80 -12.89 6.19
N ILE A 87 9.25 -14.06 5.74
CA ILE A 87 9.55 -14.29 4.31
C ILE A 87 8.27 -14.18 3.47
N HIS A 88 7.17 -14.71 3.98
CA HIS A 88 5.88 -14.66 3.28
C HIS A 88 5.33 -13.22 3.21
N SER A 89 5.44 -12.44 4.29
CA SER A 89 5.03 -11.04 4.29
C SER A 89 5.88 -10.19 3.34
N GLN A 90 7.19 -10.47 3.23
CA GLN A 90 8.08 -9.80 2.27
C GLN A 90 7.72 -10.12 0.81
N PHE A 91 7.38 -11.37 0.50
CA PHE A 91 6.94 -11.76 -0.85
C PHE A 91 5.66 -11.02 -1.26
N LEU A 92 4.67 -10.99 -0.37
CA LEU A 92 3.42 -10.26 -0.62
C LEU A 92 3.64 -8.74 -0.68
N THR A 93 4.58 -8.21 0.11
CA THR A 93 4.97 -6.80 0.01
C THR A 93 5.51 -6.46 -1.37
N LEU A 94 6.42 -7.29 -1.91
CA LEU A 94 6.94 -7.14 -3.26
C LEU A 94 5.82 -7.22 -4.31
N GLN A 95 4.88 -8.16 -4.14
CA GLN A 95 3.70 -8.25 -5.01
C GLN A 95 2.89 -6.95 -4.99
N GLY A 96 2.66 -6.37 -3.80
CA GLY A 96 1.98 -5.08 -3.67
C GLY A 96 2.72 -3.96 -4.39
N VAL A 97 4.06 -3.89 -4.27
CA VAL A 97 4.89 -2.92 -5.01
C VAL A 97 4.70 -3.06 -6.53
N ILE A 98 4.82 -4.28 -7.05
CA ILE A 98 4.69 -4.55 -8.49
C ILE A 98 3.28 -4.19 -8.97
N SER A 99 2.24 -4.63 -8.25
CA SER A 99 0.84 -4.37 -8.61
C SER A 99 0.52 -2.88 -8.58
N GLY A 100 0.99 -2.14 -7.57
CA GLY A 100 0.82 -0.69 -7.49
C GLY A 100 1.55 0.04 -8.61
N ALA A 101 2.77 -0.40 -8.94
CA ALA A 101 3.56 0.17 -10.03
C ALA A 101 2.92 -0.05 -11.41
N MET A 102 2.43 -1.27 -11.67
CA MET A 102 1.73 -1.59 -12.91
C MET A 102 0.46 -0.77 -13.07
N LEU A 103 -0.39 -0.68 -12.03
CA LEU A 103 -1.58 0.15 -12.09
C LEU A 103 -1.21 1.62 -12.33
N GLY A 104 -0.21 2.15 -11.62
CA GLY A 104 0.25 3.53 -11.82
C GLY A 104 0.79 3.80 -13.23
N ALA A 105 1.48 2.82 -13.83
CA ALA A 105 1.99 2.93 -15.20
C ALA A 105 0.84 2.97 -16.22
N VAL A 106 -0.17 2.10 -16.05
CA VAL A 106 -1.38 2.09 -16.89
C VAL A 106 -2.16 3.40 -16.76
N LEU A 107 -2.27 3.96 -15.55
CA LEU A 107 -2.95 5.24 -15.35
C LEU A 107 -2.21 6.41 -15.99
N LYS A 108 -0.88 6.38 -16.03
CA LYS A 108 -0.09 7.39 -16.75
C LYS A 108 -0.15 7.24 -18.26
N ASN A 109 -0.20 6.00 -18.74
CA ASN A 109 -0.25 5.70 -20.16
C ASN A 109 -1.23 4.55 -20.44
N PRO A 110 -2.52 4.85 -20.69
CA PRO A 110 -3.54 3.83 -20.93
C PRO A 110 -3.29 2.99 -22.19
N ALA A 111 -2.46 3.48 -23.13
CA ALA A 111 -2.08 2.72 -24.32
C ALA A 111 -1.28 1.44 -24.00
N LEU A 112 -0.67 1.34 -22.80
CA LEU A 112 -0.07 0.08 -22.31
C LEU A 112 -1.06 -1.08 -22.27
N CYS A 113 -2.34 -0.79 -22.07
CA CYS A 113 -3.44 -1.76 -22.09
C CYS A 113 -4.34 -1.62 -23.32
N GLN A 114 -3.88 -0.93 -24.37
CA GLN A 114 -4.66 -0.65 -25.59
C GLN A 114 -5.98 0.09 -25.31
N LEU A 115 -6.04 0.85 -24.21
CA LEU A 115 -7.21 1.65 -23.87
C LEU A 115 -7.21 2.96 -24.68
N PRO A 116 -8.37 3.46 -25.12
CA PRO A 116 -8.46 4.65 -25.96
C PRO A 116 -8.00 5.92 -25.21
N LEU A 117 -7.09 6.67 -25.83
CA LEU A 117 -6.62 7.99 -25.38
C LEU A 117 -7.66 9.07 -25.73
N SER A 118 -8.88 8.98 -25.19
CA SER A 118 -9.96 9.91 -25.51
C SER A 118 -10.33 10.84 -24.34
N SER A 119 -10.03 12.13 -24.53
CA SER A 119 -10.64 13.30 -23.88
C SER A 119 -10.17 13.75 -22.48
N ASN A 120 -10.35 15.05 -22.22
CA ASN A 120 -10.00 15.79 -20.99
C ASN A 120 -10.57 15.21 -19.68
N THR A 121 -11.44 14.20 -19.73
CA THR A 121 -11.99 13.49 -18.57
C THR A 121 -10.97 12.58 -17.89
N TRP A 122 -9.88 12.20 -18.56
CA TRP A 122 -8.87 11.27 -18.02
C TRP A 122 -8.14 11.77 -16.78
N PHE A 123 -7.82 13.06 -16.70
CA PHE A 123 -7.18 13.61 -15.50
C PHE A 123 -8.12 13.57 -14.29
N ILE A 124 -9.42 13.83 -14.49
CA ILE A 124 -10.45 13.70 -13.46
C ILE A 124 -10.59 12.22 -13.04
N SER A 125 -10.48 11.29 -13.99
CA SER A 125 -10.51 9.85 -13.70
C SER A 125 -9.30 9.34 -12.91
N ILE A 126 -8.10 9.87 -13.13
CA ILE A 126 -6.89 9.46 -12.38
C ILE A 126 -6.98 9.91 -10.91
N ASP A 127 -7.32 11.17 -10.68
CA ASP A 127 -7.48 11.71 -9.33
C ASP A 127 -8.65 11.03 -8.58
N GLY A 128 -9.76 10.76 -9.29
CA GLY A 128 -10.90 10.04 -8.75
C GLY A 128 -10.57 8.59 -8.37
N LEU A 129 -9.86 7.86 -9.23
CA LEU A 129 -9.44 6.49 -8.94
C LEU A 129 -8.41 6.43 -7.80
N ALA A 130 -7.45 7.35 -7.77
CA ALA A 130 -6.49 7.46 -6.67
C ALA A 130 -7.21 7.72 -5.33
N GLY A 131 -8.25 8.56 -5.34
CA GLY A 131 -9.11 8.80 -4.19
C GLY A 131 -9.93 7.57 -3.78
N PHE A 132 -10.53 6.86 -4.74
CA PHE A 132 -11.24 5.61 -4.48
C PHE A 132 -10.33 4.55 -3.84
N MET A 133 -9.12 4.37 -4.37
CA MET A 133 -8.14 3.44 -3.79
C MET A 133 -7.68 3.88 -2.40
N ALA A 134 -7.50 5.20 -2.17
CA ALA A 134 -7.17 5.69 -0.84
C ALA A 134 -8.29 5.43 0.17
N LEU A 135 -9.55 5.55 -0.24
CA LEU A 135 -10.72 5.25 0.58
C LEU A 135 -10.83 3.76 0.91
N THR A 136 -10.68 2.87 -0.08
CA THR A 136 -10.73 1.42 0.15
C THR A 136 -9.64 0.97 1.11
N VAL A 137 -8.42 1.48 0.94
CA VAL A 137 -7.29 1.23 1.86
C VAL A 137 -7.59 1.74 3.27
N THR A 138 -8.18 2.94 3.38
CA THR A 138 -8.61 3.50 4.67
C THR A 138 -9.66 2.62 5.34
N LEU A 139 -10.64 2.12 4.58
CA LEU A 139 -11.64 1.17 5.09
C LEU A 139 -11.00 -0.12 5.59
N PHE A 140 -10.02 -0.69 4.88
CA PHE A 140 -9.29 -1.87 5.36
C PHE A 140 -8.57 -1.61 6.68
N TYR A 141 -7.93 -0.45 6.83
CA TYR A 141 -7.28 -0.09 8.10
C TYR A 141 -8.28 0.13 9.23
N LEU A 142 -9.43 0.75 8.96
CA LEU A 142 -10.49 0.90 9.95
C LEU A 142 -11.08 -0.44 10.37
N LEU A 143 -11.29 -1.37 9.44
CA LEU A 143 -11.73 -2.73 9.73
C LEU A 143 -10.71 -3.48 10.59
N LEU A 144 -9.41 -3.35 10.28
CA LEU A 144 -8.36 -3.90 11.12
C LEU A 144 -8.43 -3.31 12.53
N LEU A 145 -8.49 -1.98 12.68
CA LEU A 145 -8.60 -1.32 13.99
C LEU A 145 -9.85 -1.74 14.76
N TYR A 146 -11.00 -1.86 14.09
CA TYR A 146 -12.24 -2.33 14.68
C TYR A 146 -12.10 -3.75 15.21
N ALA A 147 -11.46 -4.65 14.45
CA ALA A 147 -11.20 -6.02 14.88
C ALA A 147 -10.36 -6.13 16.17
N PHE A 148 -9.59 -5.09 16.52
CA PHE A 148 -8.83 -5.01 17.78
C PHE A 148 -9.53 -4.26 18.91
N SER A 149 -10.65 -3.59 18.61
CA SER A 149 -11.42 -2.86 19.62
C SER A 149 -12.46 -3.74 20.32
N VAL A 150 -12.85 -4.85 19.69
CA VAL A 150 -13.69 -5.93 20.23
C VAL A 150 -12.83 -6.93 20.97
#